data_AF-A0A6C8BN48-F1
#
_entry.id   AF-A0A6C8BN48-F1
#
_cell.length_a   1.000
_cell.length_b   1.000
_cell.length_c   1.000
_cell.angle_alpha   90.00
_cell.angle_beta   90.00
_cell.angle_gamma   90.00
#
_symmetry.space_group_name_H-M   'P 1'
#
loop_
_entity.id
_entity.type
_entity.pdbx_description
1 polymer ?
#
loop_
_entity_poly.entity_id
_entity_poly.type
_entity_poly.pdbx_seq_one_letter_code
_entity_poly.pdbx_strand_id
1 'polypeptide(L)'
;MEDMQEILEDFLVEAFELVEQIDHDLVELESNPEDLELLNRIFRVAHTVKGSSSFLNFDVLTKLTHHMEDVLNKARHGELKITPDIMDVVLESIDRMKTLLNSIRDNGNDTAIGMDIEPICARLTAISEGESPVAATDSNEKSIPQAEPEAPKQETTTPEPEVDVNQLSDSEVEAEIERLLKVRKAEDQ
;
A
#
# COMPACT_ATOMS: atom_id res chain seq x y z
N MET A 1 -10.86 28.45 -11.84
CA MET A 1 -9.72 28.67 -10.91
C MET A 1 -10.22 28.57 -9.48
N GLU A 2 -11.38 29.15 -9.16
CA GLU A 2 -12.10 28.89 -7.90
C GLU A 2 -12.37 27.39 -7.67
N ASP A 3 -12.73 26.65 -8.72
CA ASP A 3 -13.01 25.20 -8.60
C ASP A 3 -11.80 24.37 -8.11
N MET A 4 -10.59 24.72 -8.51
CA MET A 4 -9.38 23.99 -8.08
C MET A 4 -9.01 24.31 -6.63
N GLN A 5 -9.27 25.54 -6.19
CA GLN A 5 -9.04 25.95 -4.82
C GLN A 5 -10.05 25.28 -3.88
N GLU A 6 -11.31 25.16 -4.28
CA GLU A 6 -12.34 24.42 -3.54
C GLU A 6 -11.97 22.94 -3.40
N ILE A 7 -11.58 22.28 -4.50
CA ILE A 7 -11.12 20.88 -4.46
C ILE A 7 -9.91 20.72 -3.52
N LEU A 8 -8.96 21.67 -3.54
CA LEU A 8 -7.80 21.64 -2.67
C LEU A 8 -8.19 21.78 -1.19
N GLU A 9 -9.11 22.70 -0.88
CA GLU A 9 -9.60 22.91 0.48
C GLU A 9 -10.34 21.68 1.02
N ASP A 10 -11.22 21.08 0.21
CA ASP A 10 -11.92 19.84 0.54
C ASP A 10 -10.94 18.69 0.78
N PHE A 11 -9.94 18.54 -0.11
CA PHE A 11 -8.88 17.55 0.07
C PHE A 11 -8.11 17.76 1.38
N LEU A 12 -7.73 18.99 1.71
CA LEU A 12 -6.98 19.27 2.92
C LEU A 12 -7.79 18.94 4.18
N VAL A 13 -9.08 19.30 4.21
CA VAL A 13 -9.97 18.96 5.32
C VAL A 13 -10.04 17.44 5.50
N GLU A 14 -10.37 16.71 4.45
CA GLU A 14 -10.46 15.25 4.49
C GLU A 14 -9.12 14.60 4.87
N ALA A 15 -8.02 15.03 4.25
CA ALA A 15 -6.71 14.46 4.49
C ALA A 15 -6.23 14.67 5.93
N PHE A 16 -6.49 15.83 6.55
CA PHE A 16 -6.16 16.04 7.96
C PHE A 16 -6.98 15.15 8.89
N GLU A 17 -8.29 15.00 8.64
CA GLU A 17 -9.15 14.11 9.43
C GLU A 17 -8.70 12.64 9.30
N LEU A 18 -8.41 12.20 8.09
CA LEU A 18 -7.89 10.86 7.80
C LEU A 18 -6.54 10.61 8.47
N VAL A 19 -5.63 11.58 8.43
CA VAL A 19 -4.31 11.49 9.03
C VAL A 19 -4.36 11.57 10.57
N GLU A 20 -5.36 12.22 11.15
CA GLU A 20 -5.59 12.15 12.60
C GLU A 20 -6.16 10.78 13.00
N GLN A 21 -7.10 10.25 12.21
CA GLN A 21 -7.66 8.92 12.44
C GLN A 21 -6.59 7.82 12.37
N ILE A 22 -5.71 7.85 11.36
CA ILE A 22 -4.65 6.84 11.21
C ILE A 22 -3.64 6.91 12.37
N ASP A 23 -3.37 8.11 12.91
CA ASP A 23 -2.48 8.31 14.06
C ASP A 23 -3.04 7.60 15.31
N HIS A 24 -4.33 7.79 15.58
CA HIS A 24 -5.02 7.11 16.68
C HIS A 24 -5.05 5.59 16.48
N ASP A 25 -5.35 5.14 15.27
CA ASP A 25 -5.42 3.72 14.95
C ASP A 25 -4.05 3.04 15.08
N LEU A 26 -2.96 3.72 14.70
CA LEU A 26 -1.60 3.18 14.84
C LEU A 26 -1.17 3.04 16.31
N VAL A 27 -1.57 3.97 17.18
CA VAL A 27 -1.34 3.86 18.62
C VAL A 27 -2.11 2.67 19.22
N GLU A 28 -3.33 2.43 18.78
CA GLU A 28 -4.07 1.22 19.18
C GLU A 28 -3.39 -0.05 18.64
N LEU A 29 -2.85 0.00 17.41
CA LEU A 29 -2.19 -1.11 16.75
C LEU A 29 -0.89 -1.50 17.43
N GLU A 30 -0.19 -0.55 18.07
CA GLU A 30 1.03 -0.82 18.83
C GLU A 30 0.77 -1.83 19.96
N SER A 31 -0.41 -1.75 20.59
CA SER A 31 -0.83 -2.69 21.63
C SER A 31 -1.37 -4.01 21.07
N ASN A 32 -1.92 -4.00 19.86
CA ASN A 32 -2.56 -5.15 19.22
C ASN A 32 -2.07 -5.34 17.76
N PRO A 33 -0.79 -5.65 17.52
CA PRO A 33 -0.18 -5.62 16.18
C PRO A 33 -0.72 -6.68 15.19
N GLU A 34 -1.52 -7.63 15.67
CA GLU A 34 -2.15 -8.69 14.88
C GLU A 34 -3.66 -8.42 14.64
N ASP A 35 -4.17 -7.26 15.05
CA ASP A 35 -5.55 -6.86 14.79
C ASP A 35 -5.76 -6.53 13.30
N LEU A 36 -6.34 -7.50 12.58
CA LEU A 36 -6.61 -7.38 11.15
C LEU A 36 -7.68 -6.34 10.82
N GLU A 37 -8.64 -6.07 11.70
CA GLU A 37 -9.66 -5.04 11.43
C GLU A 37 -9.01 -3.66 11.49
N LEU A 38 -8.13 -3.45 12.45
CA LEU A 38 -7.34 -2.24 12.62
C LEU A 38 -6.39 -2.02 11.45
N LEU A 39 -5.61 -3.04 11.06
CA LEU A 39 -4.73 -2.99 9.88
C LEU A 39 -5.49 -2.65 8.60
N ASN A 40 -6.64 -3.27 8.36
CA ASN A 40 -7.45 -3.00 7.17
C ASN A 40 -8.01 -1.57 7.16
N ARG A 41 -8.37 -1.03 8.33
CA ARG A 41 -8.84 0.35 8.47
C ARG A 41 -7.73 1.35 8.13
N ILE A 42 -6.55 1.19 8.75
CA ILE A 42 -5.35 1.99 8.50
C ILE A 42 -4.96 1.94 7.02
N PHE A 43 -4.93 0.74 6.42
CA PHE A 43 -4.63 0.55 5.00
C PHE A 43 -5.59 1.31 4.08
N ARG A 44 -6.90 1.24 4.33
CA ARG A 44 -7.90 1.97 3.53
C ARG A 44 -7.69 3.48 3.59
N VAL A 45 -7.41 4.00 4.78
CA VAL A 45 -7.12 5.43 4.96
C VAL A 45 -5.88 5.83 4.16
N ALA A 46 -4.78 5.09 4.28
CA ALA A 46 -3.55 5.33 3.52
C ALA A 46 -3.80 5.32 2.00
N HIS A 47 -4.56 4.33 1.52
CA HIS A 47 -4.91 4.17 0.11
C HIS A 47 -5.76 5.34 -0.42
N THR A 48 -6.72 5.83 0.39
CA THR A 48 -7.51 7.01 0.05
C THR A 48 -6.63 8.25 -0.07
N VAL A 49 -5.74 8.49 0.90
CA VAL A 49 -4.84 9.66 0.86
C VAL A 49 -3.91 9.59 -0.36
N LYS A 50 -3.36 8.42 -0.71
CA LYS A 50 -2.57 8.21 -1.94
C LYS A 50 -3.36 8.54 -3.20
N GLY A 51 -4.61 8.06 -3.28
CA GLY A 51 -5.50 8.31 -4.42
C GLY A 51 -5.75 9.80 -4.62
N SER A 52 -6.12 10.49 -3.55
CA SER A 52 -6.40 11.93 -3.59
C SER A 52 -5.13 12.76 -3.85
N SER A 53 -3.99 12.41 -3.25
CA SER A 53 -2.72 13.09 -3.52
C SER A 53 -2.26 12.90 -4.96
N SER A 54 -2.44 11.71 -5.53
CA SER A 54 -2.10 11.41 -6.92
C SER A 54 -2.98 12.20 -7.89
N PHE A 55 -4.28 12.31 -7.60
CA PHE A 55 -5.21 13.09 -8.42
C PHE A 55 -4.83 14.58 -8.48
N LEU A 56 -4.33 15.14 -7.38
CA LEU A 56 -3.90 16.53 -7.27
C LEU A 56 -2.44 16.78 -7.69
N ASN A 57 -1.71 15.74 -8.11
CA ASN A 57 -0.29 15.79 -8.47
C ASN A 57 0.64 16.24 -7.32
N PHE A 58 0.34 15.81 -6.10
CA PHE A 58 1.26 15.92 -4.97
C PHE A 58 2.19 14.70 -4.96
N ASP A 59 3.23 14.78 -5.79
CA ASP A 59 4.14 13.66 -6.09
C ASP A 59 4.89 13.16 -4.84
N VAL A 60 5.30 14.07 -3.94
CA VAL A 60 6.05 13.73 -2.71
C VAL A 60 5.12 12.99 -1.75
N LEU A 61 3.90 13.50 -1.55
CA LEU A 61 2.91 12.85 -0.69
C LEU A 61 2.46 11.49 -1.26
N THR A 62 2.26 11.42 -2.58
CA THR A 62 1.89 10.17 -3.27
C THR A 62 2.98 9.12 -3.15
N LYS A 63 4.25 9.51 -3.32
CA LYS A 63 5.37 8.58 -3.15
C LYS A 63 5.43 8.05 -1.72
N LEU A 64 5.37 8.92 -0.72
CA LEU A 64 5.45 8.52 0.69
C LEU A 64 4.31 7.55 1.07
N THR A 65 3.07 7.89 0.71
CA THR A 65 1.89 7.07 1.00
C THR A 65 1.94 5.72 0.32
N HIS A 66 2.47 5.64 -0.91
CA HIS A 66 2.67 4.37 -1.60
C HIS A 66 3.61 3.42 -0.85
N HIS A 67 4.79 3.91 -0.42
CA HIS A 67 5.73 3.09 0.35
C HIS A 67 5.15 2.64 1.70
N MET A 68 4.37 3.49 2.36
CA MET A 68 3.66 3.12 3.60
C MET A 68 2.58 2.06 3.32
N GLU A 69 1.82 2.22 2.24
CA GLU A 69 0.79 1.28 1.81
C GLU A 69 1.37 -0.11 1.57
N ASP A 70 2.56 -0.22 0.96
CA ASP A 70 3.23 -1.52 0.72
C ASP A 70 3.53 -2.28 2.03
N VAL A 71 4.01 -1.58 3.06
CA VAL A 71 4.27 -2.18 4.38
C VAL A 71 2.97 -2.68 5.01
N LEU A 72 1.95 -1.82 5.04
CA LEU A 72 0.63 -2.14 5.60
C LEU A 72 -0.06 -3.28 4.82
N ASN A 73 0.14 -3.33 3.50
CA ASN A 73 -0.38 -4.38 2.65
C ASN A 73 0.23 -5.74 3.01
N LYS A 74 1.54 -5.82 3.25
CA LYS A 74 2.15 -7.08 3.68
C LYS A 74 1.71 -7.48 5.09
N ALA A 75 1.58 -6.50 5.98
CA ALA A 75 1.11 -6.74 7.34
C ALA A 75 -0.30 -7.35 7.38
N ARG A 76 -1.25 -6.79 6.63
CA ARG A 76 -2.64 -7.30 6.60
C ARG A 76 -2.80 -8.66 5.93
N HIS A 77 -1.85 -9.08 5.09
CA HIS A 77 -1.82 -10.43 4.51
C HIS A 77 -1.03 -11.44 5.37
N GLY A 78 -0.48 -11.02 6.51
CA GLY A 78 0.32 -11.89 7.38
C GLY A 78 1.72 -12.21 6.83
N GLU A 79 2.15 -11.49 5.79
CA GLU A 79 3.49 -11.62 5.19
C GLU A 79 4.55 -10.85 5.99
N LEU A 80 4.13 -9.89 6.81
CA LEU A 80 4.98 -9.05 7.64
C LEU A 80 4.38 -8.91 9.03
N LYS A 81 5.20 -9.06 10.08
CA LYS A 81 4.77 -8.81 11.46
C LYS A 81 5.17 -7.39 11.85
N ILE A 82 4.19 -6.59 12.31
CA ILE A 82 4.47 -5.26 12.87
C ILE A 82 5.22 -5.44 14.20
N THR A 83 6.48 -4.99 14.20
CA THR A 83 7.34 -4.92 15.40
C THR A 83 7.43 -3.46 15.86
N PRO A 84 7.90 -3.17 17.08
CA PRO A 84 8.11 -1.80 17.54
C PRO A 84 8.97 -0.97 16.58
N ASP A 85 10.06 -1.53 16.07
CA ASP A 85 10.95 -0.82 15.13
C ASP A 85 10.25 -0.50 13.81
N ILE A 86 9.34 -1.36 13.34
CA ILE A 86 8.52 -1.12 12.14
C ILE A 86 7.45 -0.07 12.44
N MET A 87 6.82 -0.14 13.61
CA MET A 87 5.82 0.83 14.06
C MET A 87 6.41 2.23 14.09
N ASP A 88 7.62 2.40 14.62
CA ASP A 88 8.33 3.69 14.63
C ASP A 88 8.51 4.28 13.23
N VAL A 89 8.83 3.43 12.24
CA VAL A 89 8.98 3.87 10.84
C VAL A 89 7.64 4.28 10.24
N VAL A 90 6.58 3.54 10.54
CA VAL A 90 5.22 3.86 10.07
C VAL A 90 4.73 5.17 10.71
N LEU A 91 4.88 5.35 12.03
CA LEU A 91 4.54 6.59 12.72
C LEU A 91 5.36 7.79 12.20
N GLU A 92 6.66 7.61 11.96
CA GLU A 92 7.47 8.67 11.34
C GLU A 92 6.93 9.05 9.96
N SER A 93 6.48 8.08 9.16
CA SER A 93 5.87 8.37 7.85
C SER A 93 4.58 9.18 7.96
N ILE A 94 3.76 8.95 9.00
CA ILE A 94 2.58 9.79 9.30
C ILE A 94 2.98 11.22 9.66
N ASP A 95 4.03 11.41 10.45
CA ASP A 95 4.54 12.75 10.77
C ASP A 95 5.04 13.50 9.53
N ARG A 96 5.68 12.79 8.59
CA ARG A 96 6.05 13.36 7.28
C ARG A 96 4.80 13.72 6.47
N MET A 97 3.76 12.88 6.44
CA MET A 97 2.48 13.21 5.80
C MET A 97 1.86 14.48 6.38
N LYS A 98 1.77 14.61 7.72
CA LYS A 98 1.27 15.81 8.39
C LYS A 98 2.05 17.06 7.97
N THR A 99 3.38 16.95 7.87
CA THR A 99 4.23 18.07 7.46
C THR A 99 4.01 18.46 6.00
N LEU A 100 3.86 17.47 5.10
CA LEU A 100 3.55 17.72 3.69
C LEU A 100 2.17 18.36 3.52
N LEU A 101 1.14 17.90 4.24
CA LEU A 101 -0.19 18.52 4.24
C LEU A 101 -0.15 19.98 4.70
N ASN A 102 0.65 20.29 5.73
CA ASN A 102 0.87 21.68 6.14
C ASN A 102 1.58 22.50 5.03
N SER A 103 2.58 21.93 4.34
CA SER A 103 3.22 22.58 3.19
C SER A 103 2.21 22.87 2.07
N ILE A 104 1.35 21.91 1.75
CA ILE A 104 0.31 22.05 0.72
C ILE A 104 -0.68 23.14 1.12
N ARG A 105 -1.13 23.17 2.38
CA ARG A 105 -2.01 24.23 2.88
C ARG A 105 -1.39 25.62 2.73
N ASP A 106 -0.12 25.75 3.09
CA ASP A 106 0.52 27.06 3.21
C ASP A 106 1.08 27.57 1.85
N ASN A 107 1.40 26.65 0.92
CA ASN A 107 2.10 26.97 -0.34
C ASN A 107 1.40 26.45 -1.61
N GLY A 108 0.33 25.68 -1.48
CA GLY A 108 -0.37 25.02 -2.60
C GLY A 108 0.41 23.87 -3.27
N ASN A 109 1.53 23.43 -2.68
CA ASN A 109 2.35 22.33 -3.20
C ASN A 109 3.17 21.64 -2.09
N ASP A 110 3.62 20.42 -2.37
CA ASP A 110 4.33 19.54 -1.44
C ASP A 110 5.86 19.57 -1.58
N THR A 111 6.40 20.39 -2.49
CA THR A 111 7.85 20.54 -2.72
C THR A 111 8.45 21.82 -2.13
N ALA A 112 7.61 22.78 -1.74
CA ALA A 112 8.02 24.12 -1.27
C ALA A 112 9.01 24.09 -0.11
N ILE A 113 8.85 23.14 0.81
CA ILE A 113 9.71 23.02 2.00
C ILE A 113 10.99 22.21 1.74
N GLY A 114 11.14 21.59 0.56
CA GLY A 114 12.31 20.78 0.23
C GLY A 114 12.53 19.60 1.18
N MET A 115 11.45 19.00 1.69
CA MET A 115 11.54 17.84 2.58
C MET A 115 12.17 16.65 1.84
N ASP A 116 13.25 16.12 2.40
CA ASP A 116 13.83 14.88 1.92
C ASP A 116 13.09 13.67 2.52
N ILE A 117 12.31 12.99 1.67
CA ILE A 117 11.58 11.77 2.02
C ILE A 117 12.33 10.50 1.62
N GLU A 118 13.43 10.59 0.87
CA GLU A 118 14.14 9.41 0.39
C GLU A 118 14.61 8.48 1.53
N PRO A 119 15.14 8.99 2.67
CA PRO A 119 15.56 8.13 3.77
C PRO A 119 14.40 7.30 4.37
N ILE A 120 13.20 7.89 4.50
CA ILE A 120 12.06 7.17 5.07
C ILE A 120 11.46 6.21 4.04
N CYS A 121 11.39 6.58 2.77
CA CYS A 121 10.95 5.70 1.69
C CYS A 121 11.86 4.47 1.57
N ALA A 122 13.19 4.66 1.66
CA ALA A 122 14.14 3.55 1.64
C ALA A 122 13.93 2.57 2.81
N ARG A 123 13.69 3.08 4.02
CA ARG A 123 13.38 2.25 5.19
C ARG A 123 12.06 1.50 5.03
N LEU A 124 11.02 2.15 4.53
CA LEU A 124 9.73 1.51 4.25
C LEU A 124 9.85 0.40 3.20
N THR A 125 10.62 0.63 2.13
CA THR A 125 10.92 -0.39 1.12
C THR A 125 11.69 -1.57 1.73
N ALA A 126 12.75 -1.32 2.49
CA ALA A 126 13.51 -2.38 3.16
C ALA A 126 12.59 -3.24 4.06
N ILE A 127 11.73 -2.59 4.85
CA ILE A 127 10.74 -3.27 5.68
C ILE A 127 9.79 -4.12 4.84
N SER A 128 9.23 -3.56 3.77
CA SER A 128 8.30 -4.31 2.93
C SER A 128 9.02 -5.50 2.28
N GLU A 129 10.27 -5.37 1.85
CA GLU A 129 11.07 -6.46 1.28
C GLU A 129 11.52 -7.53 2.32
N GLY A 130 11.21 -7.33 3.60
CA GLY A 130 11.54 -8.26 4.69
C GLY A 130 12.94 -8.05 5.27
N GLU A 131 13.58 -6.92 4.94
CA GLU A 131 14.84 -6.48 5.53
C GLU A 131 14.61 -5.73 6.85
N SER A 132 15.59 -5.79 7.75
CA SER A 132 15.49 -5.08 9.03
C SER A 132 15.71 -3.57 8.83
N PRO A 133 14.90 -2.68 9.43
CA PRO A 133 14.99 -1.23 9.24
C PRO A 133 16.34 -0.60 9.65
N VAL A 134 17.18 -1.32 10.39
CA VAL A 134 18.50 -0.87 10.85
C VAL A 134 19.63 -1.18 9.83
N ALA A 135 19.39 -2.06 8.86
CA ALA A 135 20.43 -2.55 7.94
C ALA A 135 20.69 -1.65 6.72
N ALA A 136 19.80 -0.69 6.42
CA ALA A 136 19.83 0.06 5.16
C ALA A 136 20.95 1.13 5.03
N THR A 137 21.91 1.21 5.96
CA THR A 137 23.06 2.14 5.86
C THR A 137 24.39 1.51 5.46
N ASP A 138 24.51 0.19 5.37
CA ASP A 138 25.73 -0.47 4.92
C ASP A 138 25.42 -1.82 4.24
N SER A 139 25.29 -1.84 2.91
CA SER A 139 25.94 -2.84 2.02
C SER A 139 25.28 -2.94 0.65
N ASN A 140 25.95 -2.32 -0.32
CA ASN A 140 26.01 -2.83 -1.67
C ASN A 140 26.90 -4.09 -1.66
N GLU A 141 26.32 -5.28 -1.47
CA GLU A 141 27.03 -6.53 -1.82
C GLU A 141 26.08 -7.62 -2.32
N LYS A 142 25.98 -7.64 -3.65
CA LYS A 142 25.58 -8.75 -4.51
C LYS A 142 26.02 -10.09 -3.94
N SER A 143 25.08 -10.93 -3.51
CA SER A 143 25.33 -12.34 -3.20
C SER A 143 24.29 -13.24 -3.87
N ILE A 144 24.73 -13.84 -4.98
CA ILE A 144 24.24 -15.15 -5.47
C ILE A 144 25.33 -16.12 -5.00
N PRO A 145 25.03 -17.26 -4.35
CA PRO A 145 24.71 -18.51 -5.07
C PRO A 145 23.78 -19.44 -4.21
N GLN A 146 23.24 -20.61 -4.59
CA GLN A 146 23.57 -21.64 -5.56
C GLN A 146 22.38 -22.62 -5.64
N ALA A 147 22.06 -23.12 -6.82
CA ALA A 147 21.21 -24.29 -7.02
C ALA A 147 22.03 -25.59 -6.86
N GLU A 148 21.48 -26.64 -6.24
CA GLU A 148 21.38 -28.03 -6.75
C GLU A 148 20.73 -28.99 -5.69
N PRO A 149 20.35 -30.25 -6.02
CA PRO A 149 18.99 -30.65 -6.43
C PRO A 149 18.34 -31.66 -5.45
N GLU A 150 17.01 -31.67 -5.35
CA GLU A 150 16.29 -32.88 -4.88
C GLU A 150 15.01 -33.12 -5.68
N ALA A 151 14.96 -34.28 -6.30
CA ALA A 151 13.76 -34.96 -6.79
C ALA A 151 14.01 -36.47 -6.64
N PRO A 152 13.00 -37.36 -6.67
CA PRO A 152 11.55 -37.15 -6.66
C PRO A 152 10.81 -38.05 -5.64
N LYS A 153 9.57 -37.70 -5.28
CA LYS A 153 8.52 -38.70 -5.02
C LYS A 153 7.14 -38.13 -5.31
N GLN A 154 6.51 -38.71 -6.32
CA GLN A 154 5.11 -38.56 -6.68
C GLN A 154 4.24 -39.25 -5.64
N GLU A 155 3.11 -38.64 -5.27
CA GLU A 155 1.84 -39.37 -5.31
C GLU A 155 0.67 -38.41 -5.51
N THR A 156 -0.13 -38.79 -6.49
CA THR A 156 -1.34 -38.21 -7.05
C THR A 156 -2.51 -38.14 -6.08
N THR A 157 -3.23 -37.02 -6.07
CA THR A 157 -4.71 -37.00 -6.04
C THR A 157 -5.24 -35.69 -6.65
N THR A 158 -6.01 -35.83 -7.73
CA THR A 158 -6.98 -34.89 -8.32
C THR A 158 -8.24 -35.77 -8.51
N PRO A 159 -9.50 -35.29 -8.39
CA PRO A 159 -9.94 -34.00 -8.90
C PRO A 159 -10.99 -33.22 -8.07
N GLU A 160 -10.99 -31.90 -8.21
CA GLU A 160 -12.17 -31.07 -8.50
C GLU A 160 -11.70 -29.67 -8.95
N PRO A 161 -12.32 -29.04 -9.97
CA PRO A 161 -11.85 -27.76 -10.50
C PRO A 161 -12.48 -26.62 -9.69
N GLU A 162 -11.70 -26.03 -8.78
CA GLU A 162 -12.00 -24.68 -8.30
C GLU A 162 -11.39 -23.71 -9.32
N VAL A 163 -12.26 -23.00 -10.04
CA VAL A 163 -11.84 -21.96 -10.98
C VAL A 163 -11.36 -20.77 -10.14
N ASP A 164 -10.04 -20.63 -10.03
CA ASP A 164 -9.37 -19.48 -9.43
C ASP A 164 -9.64 -18.24 -10.30
N VAL A 165 -10.40 -17.30 -9.74
CA VAL A 165 -10.83 -16.06 -10.42
C VAL A 165 -9.75 -14.96 -10.44
N ASN A 166 -8.52 -15.25 -9.99
CA ASN A 166 -7.41 -14.28 -9.98
C ASN A 166 -6.24 -14.65 -10.92
N GLN A 167 -6.38 -15.66 -11.77
CA GLN A 167 -5.35 -16.03 -12.76
C GLN A 167 -5.89 -16.15 -14.20
N LEU A 168 -6.90 -15.37 -14.57
CA LEU A 168 -7.35 -15.32 -15.95
C LEU A 168 -6.41 -14.41 -16.75
N SER A 169 -5.80 -14.95 -17.80
CA SER A 169 -5.16 -14.13 -18.82
C SER A 169 -6.22 -13.27 -19.52
N ASP A 170 -5.83 -12.13 -20.09
CA ASP A 170 -6.74 -11.22 -20.81
C ASP A 170 -7.61 -11.95 -21.86
N SER A 171 -7.09 -13.05 -22.43
CA SER A 171 -7.81 -13.89 -23.40
C SER A 171 -8.95 -14.74 -22.80
N GLU A 172 -8.85 -15.09 -21.52
CA GLU A 172 -9.84 -15.92 -20.83
C GLU A 172 -10.96 -15.07 -20.22
N VAL A 173 -10.65 -13.84 -19.81
CA VAL A 173 -11.64 -12.84 -19.38
C VAL A 173 -12.58 -12.46 -20.54
N GLU A 174 -12.03 -12.23 -21.74
CA GLU A 174 -12.85 -11.93 -22.93
C GLU A 174 -13.77 -13.10 -23.31
N ALA A 175 -13.28 -14.33 -23.21
CA ALA A 175 -14.08 -15.53 -23.51
C ALA A 175 -15.25 -15.71 -22.54
N GLU A 176 -15.06 -15.43 -21.24
CA GLU A 176 -16.13 -15.56 -20.24
C GLU A 176 -17.16 -14.42 -20.36
N ILE A 177 -16.73 -13.19 -20.69
CA ILE A 177 -17.64 -12.08 -20.99
C ILE A 177 -18.54 -12.42 -22.20
N GLU A 178 -17.98 -12.97 -23.27
CA GLU A 178 -18.76 -13.34 -24.45
C GLU A 178 -19.76 -14.47 -24.14
N ARG A 179 -19.37 -15.42 -23.28
CA ARG A 179 -20.25 -16.49 -22.81
C ARG A 179 -21.42 -15.97 -22.01
N LEU A 180 -21.19 -15.06 -21.04
CA LEU A 180 -22.23 -14.47 -20.20
C LEU A 180 -23.23 -13.61 -21.01
N LEU A 181 -22.75 -12.91 -22.05
CA LEU A 181 -23.61 -12.14 -22.96
C LEU A 181 -24.50 -13.04 -23.82
N LYS A 182 -24.03 -14.23 -24.21
CA LYS A 182 -24.85 -15.22 -24.95
C LYS A 182 -25.92 -15.84 -24.06
N VAL A 183 -25.61 -16.12 -22.79
CA VAL A 183 -26.58 -16.65 -21.82
C VAL A 183 -27.72 -15.64 -21.59
N ARG A 184 -27.41 -14.37 -21.33
CA ARG A 184 -28.43 -13.32 -21.18
C ARG A 184 -29.33 -13.16 -22.40
N LYS A 185 -28.76 -13.20 -23.62
CA LYS A 185 -29.54 -13.09 -24.86
C LYS A 185 -30.46 -14.28 -25.13
N ALA A 186 -30.16 -15.45 -24.55
CA ALA A 186 -31.00 -16.64 -24.66
C ALA A 186 -32.14 -16.66 -23.62
N GLU A 187 -31.99 -15.94 -22.50
CA GLU A 187 -33.03 -15.80 -21.48
C GLU A 187 -34.08 -14.74 -21.82
N ASP A 188 -33.75 -13.80 -22.71
CA ASP A 188 -34.66 -12.75 -23.21
C ASP A 188 -35.48 -13.17 -24.48
N GLN A 189 -35.46 -14.46 -24.87
CA GLN A 189 -36.26 -15.02 -25.98
C GLN A 189 -37.38 -15.96 -25.55
#